data_AF-A0A6I6K0W6-F1
#
_entry.id   AF-A0A6I6K0W6-F1
#
_cell.length_a   1.000
_cell.length_b   1.000
_cell.length_c   1.000
_cell.angle_alpha   90.00
_cell.angle_beta   90.00
_cell.angle_gamma   90.00
#
_symmetry.space_group_name_H-M   'P 1'
#
loop_
_entity.id
_entity.type
_entity.pdbx_description
1 polymer ?
#
loop_
_entity_poly.entity_id
_entity_poly.type
_entity_poly.pdbx_seq_one_letter_code
_entity_poly.pdbx_strand_id
1 'polypeptide(L)'
;MKRHIILFLLVFSATTTFAQDDIKKEIIAFTDSTELIIRNGRKLLADKTISGDHDGAVSTLNYLKNTVDEKYIVLYPAEEILFSLANRNFELFLYNAKNWDSLLEGKVQTFQVESISDQIHQYLGTEMSFIMEDLDKSQLSEADKKVIRLYIRYYMNDDYSELNKSLKNYVKGNPDSEYVVFINQLRQLTFTGRMNFCLGYGNEFLNGNITDNFDSHMHIMNFEIDGFLNRLYLSLFMGGSVSREVSKNDMPVKDKNWTHPAGDKISSLKYGLKIGQSLYSTDKVNFYPYLVIGGYEINSQSSLADDNDSEPKNNLIGTFCPGVGASCDFVLKKWQSKNIYSPGGFLFLRPSVGYDYFLSNKEISKGGDLYFTVSLGVALGDI
;
A
#
# COMPACT_ATOMS: atom_id res chain seq x y z
N MET A 1 -63.86 -34.18 26.58
CA MET A 1 -62.79 -33.81 25.62
C MET A 1 -62.11 -32.47 25.93
N LYS A 2 -62.82 -31.32 25.99
CA LYS A 2 -62.18 -29.99 26.21
C LYS A 2 -61.28 -29.89 27.46
N ARG A 3 -61.66 -30.54 28.56
CA ARG A 3 -60.88 -30.54 29.82
C ARG A 3 -59.54 -31.28 29.73
N HIS A 4 -59.43 -32.30 28.87
CA HIS A 4 -58.20 -33.06 28.70
C HIS A 4 -57.23 -32.39 27.72
N ILE A 5 -57.75 -31.64 26.75
CA ILE A 5 -56.93 -30.84 25.82
C ILE A 5 -56.21 -29.71 26.56
N ILE A 6 -56.89 -29.03 27.50
CA ILE A 6 -56.28 -27.96 28.31
C ILE A 6 -55.21 -28.53 29.24
N LEU A 7 -55.45 -29.69 29.85
CA LEU A 7 -54.45 -30.36 30.70
C LEU A 7 -53.22 -30.79 29.88
N PHE A 8 -53.43 -31.30 28.67
CA PHE A 8 -52.34 -31.70 27.77
C PHE A 8 -51.51 -30.49 27.31
N LEU A 9 -52.16 -29.36 26.99
CA LEU A 9 -51.48 -28.10 26.64
C LEU A 9 -50.66 -27.53 27.81
N LEU A 10 -51.20 -27.58 29.04
CA LEU A 10 -50.48 -27.13 30.24
C LEU A 10 -49.25 -28.00 30.53
N VAL A 11 -49.38 -29.32 30.42
CA VAL A 11 -48.24 -30.24 30.59
C VAL A 11 -47.20 -30.03 29.49
N PHE A 12 -47.62 -29.85 28.23
CA PHE A 12 -46.71 -29.60 27.12
C PHE A 12 -45.97 -28.26 27.25
N SER A 13 -46.66 -27.21 27.72
CA SER A 13 -46.05 -25.90 27.99
C SER A 13 -45.07 -25.92 29.17
N ALA A 14 -45.33 -26.74 30.20
CA ALA A 14 -44.42 -26.90 31.32
C ALA A 14 -43.14 -27.65 30.87
N THR A 15 -43.29 -28.72 30.07
CA THR A 15 -42.13 -29.49 29.58
C THR A 15 -41.24 -28.70 28.62
N THR A 16 -41.79 -27.76 27.84
CA THR A 16 -40.98 -26.91 26.95
C THR A 16 -40.22 -25.82 27.69
N THR A 17 -40.78 -25.24 28.76
CA THR A 17 -40.02 -24.30 29.62
C THR A 17 -38.92 -25.00 30.42
N PHE A 18 -39.17 -26.21 30.93
CA PHE A 18 -38.12 -26.98 31.63
C PHE A 18 -37.00 -27.41 30.68
N ALA A 19 -37.31 -27.81 29.44
CA ALA A 19 -36.29 -28.17 28.44
C ALA A 19 -35.46 -26.95 27.96
N GLN A 20 -36.03 -25.76 27.87
CA GLN A 20 -35.27 -24.54 27.52
C GLN A 20 -34.34 -24.07 28.65
N ASP A 21 -34.76 -24.19 29.91
CA ASP A 21 -33.90 -23.89 31.04
C ASP A 21 -32.75 -24.90 31.18
N ASP A 22 -32.98 -26.17 30.82
CA ASP A 22 -31.92 -27.19 30.76
C ASP A 22 -30.93 -26.91 29.64
N ILE A 23 -31.38 -26.57 28.42
CA ILE A 23 -30.50 -26.19 27.32
C ILE A 23 -29.73 -24.90 27.64
N LYS A 24 -30.35 -23.90 28.28
CA LYS A 24 -29.66 -22.68 28.70
C LYS A 24 -28.62 -22.95 29.79
N LYS A 25 -28.92 -23.82 30.75
CA LYS A 25 -27.96 -24.27 31.77
C LYS A 25 -26.86 -25.13 31.17
N GLU A 26 -27.16 -26.00 30.21
CA GLU A 26 -26.19 -26.74 29.43
C GLU A 26 -25.31 -25.77 28.64
N ILE A 27 -25.85 -24.76 27.96
CA ILE A 27 -25.06 -23.73 27.24
C ILE A 27 -24.16 -22.96 28.21
N ILE A 28 -24.66 -22.55 29.38
CA ILE A 28 -23.86 -21.85 30.41
C ILE A 28 -22.81 -22.77 31.03
N ALA A 29 -23.11 -24.05 31.21
CA ALA A 29 -22.17 -25.07 31.70
C ALA A 29 -21.17 -25.52 30.62
N PHE A 30 -21.53 -25.38 29.34
CA PHE A 30 -20.71 -25.69 28.16
C PHE A 30 -19.81 -24.51 27.79
N THR A 31 -20.17 -23.28 28.17
CA THR A 31 -19.30 -22.11 28.09
C THR A 31 -18.28 -22.22 29.22
N ASP A 32 -17.00 -22.42 28.89
CA ASP A 32 -15.94 -22.51 29.90
C ASP A 32 -15.99 -21.27 30.81
N SER A 33 -15.95 -21.48 32.13
CA SER A 33 -15.90 -20.40 33.12
C SER A 33 -14.79 -19.38 32.82
N THR A 34 -13.72 -19.83 32.17
CA THR A 34 -12.60 -19.02 31.71
C THR A 34 -12.99 -18.03 30.62
N GLU A 35 -13.80 -18.45 29.63
CA GLU A 35 -14.30 -17.56 28.58
C GLU A 35 -15.15 -16.43 29.17
N LEU A 36 -16.02 -16.76 30.11
CA LEU A 36 -16.90 -15.79 30.76
C LEU A 36 -16.11 -14.79 31.62
N ILE A 37 -15.07 -15.25 32.32
CA ILE A 37 -14.13 -14.40 33.05
C ILE A 37 -13.41 -13.44 32.10
N ILE A 38 -12.84 -13.95 30.99
CA ILE A 38 -12.12 -13.13 30.01
C ILE A 38 -13.07 -12.10 29.38
N ARG A 39 -14.26 -12.52 28.93
CA ARG A 39 -15.23 -11.61 28.28
C ARG A 39 -15.66 -10.48 29.20
N ASN A 40 -16.08 -10.82 30.43
CA ASN A 40 -16.53 -9.81 31.38
C ASN A 40 -15.36 -8.93 31.86
N GLY A 41 -14.18 -9.53 32.03
CA GLY A 41 -12.95 -8.84 32.39
C GLY A 41 -12.54 -7.80 31.36
N ARG A 42 -12.53 -8.18 30.08
CA ARG A 42 -12.22 -7.27 28.96
C ARG A 42 -13.20 -6.09 28.91
N LYS A 43 -14.50 -6.35 29.08
CA LYS A 43 -15.51 -5.28 29.15
C LYS A 43 -15.26 -4.33 30.32
N LEU A 44 -15.04 -4.86 31.52
CA LEU A 44 -14.74 -4.05 32.70
C LEU A 44 -13.47 -3.22 32.54
N LEU A 45 -12.43 -3.79 31.92
CA LEU A 45 -11.18 -3.11 31.62
C LEU A 45 -11.39 -1.91 30.69
N ALA A 46 -12.21 -2.08 29.64
CA ALA A 46 -12.57 -0.98 28.74
C ALA A 46 -13.40 0.10 29.45
N ASP A 47 -14.43 -0.29 30.20
CA ASP A 47 -15.29 0.63 30.95
C ASP A 47 -14.47 1.50 31.94
N LYS A 48 -13.53 0.88 32.67
CA LYS A 48 -12.64 1.59 33.60
C LYS A 48 -11.66 2.52 32.89
N THR A 49 -11.08 2.08 31.77
CA THR A 49 -10.21 2.93 30.94
C THR A 49 -10.95 4.18 30.47
N ILE A 50 -12.16 4.02 29.93
CA ILE A 50 -12.97 5.12 29.38
C ILE A 50 -13.44 6.09 30.47
N SER A 51 -13.75 5.57 31.67
CA SER A 51 -14.17 6.39 32.82
C SER A 51 -13.00 7.09 33.54
N GLY A 52 -11.75 6.88 33.11
CA GLY A 52 -10.56 7.48 33.71
C GLY A 52 -10.05 6.77 34.98
N ASP A 53 -10.62 5.62 35.36
CA ASP A 53 -10.12 4.77 36.45
C ASP A 53 -8.92 3.91 35.96
N HIS A 54 -7.79 4.57 35.70
CA HIS A 54 -6.61 3.92 35.15
C HIS A 54 -6.02 2.85 36.07
N ASP A 55 -5.88 3.16 37.35
CA ASP A 55 -5.36 2.21 38.35
C ASP A 55 -6.27 0.98 38.48
N GLY A 56 -7.59 1.22 38.48
CA GLY A 56 -8.57 0.15 38.50
C GLY A 56 -8.55 -0.70 37.24
N ALA A 57 -8.30 -0.10 36.06
CA ALA A 57 -8.19 -0.83 34.80
C ALA A 57 -6.95 -1.73 34.78
N VAL A 58 -5.79 -1.20 35.21
CA VAL A 58 -4.54 -1.96 35.35
C VAL A 58 -4.70 -3.11 36.34
N SER A 59 -5.37 -2.85 37.48
CA SER A 59 -5.68 -3.88 38.48
C SER A 59 -6.56 -5.00 37.90
N THR A 60 -7.54 -4.65 37.07
CA THR A 60 -8.38 -5.62 36.37
C THR A 60 -7.57 -6.46 35.38
N LEU A 61 -6.67 -5.85 34.59
CA LEU A 61 -5.79 -6.61 33.69
C LEU A 61 -4.91 -7.61 34.45
N ASN A 62 -4.29 -7.16 35.54
CA ASN A 62 -3.43 -8.01 36.37
C ASN A 62 -4.23 -9.17 36.98
N TYR A 63 -5.45 -8.90 37.46
CA TYR A 63 -6.34 -9.95 37.95
C TYR A 63 -6.64 -11.00 36.88
N LEU A 64 -6.95 -10.57 35.65
CA LEU A 64 -7.23 -11.51 34.55
C LEU A 64 -6.02 -12.37 34.20
N LYS A 65 -4.83 -11.75 34.07
CA LYS A 65 -3.59 -12.47 33.77
C LYS A 65 -3.19 -13.48 34.85
N ASN A 66 -3.53 -13.21 36.12
CA ASN A 66 -3.22 -14.09 37.25
C ASN A 66 -4.27 -15.19 37.48
N THR A 67 -5.52 -14.97 37.03
CA THR A 67 -6.64 -15.89 37.30
C THR A 67 -6.83 -16.89 36.16
N VAL A 68 -6.49 -16.49 34.94
CA VAL A 68 -6.66 -17.30 33.73
C VAL A 68 -5.39 -18.11 33.48
N ASP A 69 -5.53 -19.37 33.03
CA ASP A 69 -4.38 -20.21 32.65
C ASP A 69 -3.54 -19.52 31.56
N GLU A 70 -2.21 -19.61 31.69
CA GLU A 70 -1.23 -18.94 30.81
C GLU A 70 -1.42 -19.26 29.32
N LYS A 71 -2.08 -20.38 28.98
CA LYS A 71 -2.38 -20.78 27.60
C LYS A 71 -3.42 -19.91 26.91
N TYR A 72 -4.21 -19.13 27.66
CA TYR A 72 -5.25 -18.28 27.10
C TYR A 72 -4.77 -16.88 26.78
N ILE A 73 -5.31 -16.33 25.70
CA ILE A 73 -5.10 -14.92 25.34
C ILE A 73 -6.16 -14.05 26.04
N VAL A 74 -5.73 -13.26 27.02
CA VAL A 74 -6.57 -12.24 27.67
C VAL A 74 -6.73 -11.01 26.76
N LEU A 75 -5.61 -10.47 26.29
CA LEU A 75 -5.53 -9.39 25.31
C LEU A 75 -4.50 -9.77 24.23
N TYR A 76 -4.78 -9.40 22.98
CA TYR A 76 -3.80 -9.51 21.91
C TYR A 76 -2.70 -8.45 22.05
N PRO A 77 -1.48 -8.65 21.48
CA PRO A 77 -0.38 -7.69 21.61
C PRO A 77 -0.74 -6.25 21.24
N ALA A 78 -1.50 -6.05 20.16
CA ALA A 78 -1.97 -4.72 19.77
C ALA A 78 -2.91 -4.09 20.81
N GLU A 79 -3.80 -4.89 21.42
CA GLU A 79 -4.71 -4.45 22.47
C GLU A 79 -3.95 -4.10 23.75
N GLU A 80 -2.93 -4.88 24.12
CA GLU A 80 -2.04 -4.60 25.25
C GLU A 80 -1.33 -3.26 25.09
N ILE A 81 -0.80 -2.96 23.89
CA ILE A 81 -0.16 -1.67 23.59
C ILE A 81 -1.18 -0.52 23.68
N LEU A 82 -2.34 -0.66 23.05
CA LEU A 82 -3.39 0.36 23.08
C LEU A 82 -3.88 0.62 24.51
N PHE A 83 -4.12 -0.44 25.27
CA PHE A 83 -4.52 -0.37 26.66
C PHE A 83 -3.48 0.33 27.53
N SER A 84 -2.20 -0.04 27.38
CA SER A 84 -1.10 0.56 28.14
C SER A 84 -0.99 2.05 27.87
N LEU A 85 -1.12 2.44 26.60
CA LEU A 85 -1.10 3.84 26.19
C LEU A 85 -2.30 4.61 26.75
N ALA A 86 -3.52 4.07 26.62
CA ALA A 86 -4.76 4.72 27.08
C ALA A 86 -4.79 4.95 28.59
N ASN A 87 -4.15 4.07 29.37
CA ASN A 87 -4.05 4.18 30.82
C ASN A 87 -2.78 4.88 31.29
N ARG A 88 -2.02 5.53 30.38
CA ARG A 88 -0.78 6.26 30.69
C ARG A 88 0.26 5.38 31.41
N ASN A 89 0.15 4.06 31.25
CA ASN A 89 1.08 3.08 31.83
C ASN A 89 2.23 2.85 30.85
N PHE A 90 3.11 3.85 30.77
CA PHE A 90 4.21 3.86 29.80
C PHE A 90 5.23 2.75 30.05
N GLU A 91 5.41 2.31 31.31
CA GLU A 91 6.29 1.19 31.63
C GLU A 91 5.75 -0.13 31.07
N LEU A 92 4.44 -0.38 31.24
CA LEU A 92 3.78 -1.54 30.64
C LEU A 92 3.82 -1.47 29.11
N PHE A 93 3.67 -0.28 28.53
CA PHE A 93 3.83 -0.08 27.08
C PHE A 93 5.22 -0.53 26.62
N LEU A 94 6.28 -0.06 27.27
CA LEU A 94 7.66 -0.38 26.90
C LEU A 94 7.96 -1.87 27.10
N TYR A 95 7.45 -2.46 28.20
CA TYR A 95 7.54 -3.89 28.43
C TYR A 95 6.91 -4.68 27.29
N ASN A 96 5.70 -4.30 26.86
CA ASN A 96 4.99 -4.96 25.77
C ASN A 96 5.70 -4.74 24.42
N ALA A 97 6.27 -3.56 24.17
CA ALA A 97 7.03 -3.25 22.96
C ALA A 97 8.34 -4.06 22.90
N LYS A 98 9.05 -4.20 24.01
CA LYS A 98 10.27 -5.01 24.10
C LYS A 98 9.99 -6.50 23.84
N ASN A 99 8.88 -7.01 24.37
CA ASN A 99 8.50 -8.42 24.29
C ASN A 99 7.52 -8.74 23.15
N TRP A 100 7.41 -7.86 22.14
CA TRP A 100 6.34 -7.92 21.14
C TRP A 100 6.15 -9.31 20.49
N ASP A 101 7.24 -9.96 20.10
CA ASP A 101 7.21 -11.28 19.44
C ASP A 101 6.94 -12.44 20.42
N SER A 102 7.22 -12.27 21.71
CA SER A 102 7.04 -13.31 22.74
C SER A 102 5.75 -13.16 23.54
N LEU A 103 4.97 -12.07 23.37
CA LEU A 103 3.71 -11.83 24.11
C LEU A 103 2.65 -12.94 23.93
N LEU A 104 2.76 -13.70 22.84
CA LEU A 104 1.88 -14.84 22.52
C LEU A 104 2.57 -16.20 22.70
N GLU A 105 3.82 -16.24 23.14
CA GLU A 105 4.52 -17.50 23.35
C GLU A 105 3.79 -18.35 24.41
N GLY A 106 3.56 -19.63 24.09
CA GLY A 106 2.80 -20.55 24.95
C GLY A 106 1.27 -20.35 24.93
N LYS A 107 0.76 -19.28 24.32
CA LYS A 107 -0.68 -19.00 24.22
C LYS A 107 -1.28 -19.67 22.98
N VAL A 108 -2.09 -20.69 23.19
CA VAL A 108 -2.68 -21.51 22.12
C VAL A 108 -4.21 -21.49 22.12
N GLN A 109 -4.84 -20.97 23.18
CA GLN A 109 -6.29 -20.96 23.32
C GLN A 109 -6.85 -19.54 23.14
N THR A 110 -7.81 -19.44 22.23
CA THR A 110 -8.47 -18.18 21.86
C THR A 110 -9.98 -18.36 21.91
N PHE A 111 -10.68 -17.36 22.44
CA PHE A 111 -12.14 -17.28 22.36
C PHE A 111 -12.55 -16.20 21.36
N GLN A 112 -13.69 -16.38 20.71
CA GLN A 112 -14.29 -15.29 19.93
C GLN A 112 -14.93 -14.29 20.89
N VAL A 113 -14.12 -13.34 21.36
CA VAL A 113 -14.56 -12.25 22.23
C VAL A 113 -14.61 -10.96 21.42
N GLU A 114 -15.54 -10.08 21.78
CA GLU A 114 -15.60 -8.73 21.22
C GLU A 114 -14.28 -7.98 21.48
N SER A 115 -13.79 -7.31 20.44
CA SER A 115 -12.59 -6.47 20.53
C SER A 115 -12.89 -5.26 21.40
N ILE A 116 -12.04 -4.96 22.36
CA ILE A 116 -12.13 -3.72 23.14
C ILE A 116 -11.48 -2.54 22.41
N SER A 117 -10.84 -2.81 21.26
CA SER A 117 -10.06 -1.82 20.53
C SER A 117 -10.90 -0.62 20.11
N ASP A 118 -12.13 -0.82 19.61
CA ASP A 118 -12.98 0.28 19.12
C ASP A 118 -13.30 1.30 20.21
N GLN A 119 -13.59 0.82 21.41
CA GLN A 119 -13.90 1.65 22.58
C GLN A 119 -12.66 2.43 23.05
N ILE A 120 -11.52 1.75 23.14
CA ILE A 120 -10.24 2.37 23.48
C ILE A 120 -9.82 3.37 22.40
N HIS A 121 -10.08 3.08 21.13
CA HIS A 121 -9.75 3.96 20.02
C HIS A 121 -10.48 5.30 20.11
N GLN A 122 -11.77 5.27 20.42
CA GLN A 122 -12.57 6.48 20.62
C GLN A 122 -12.03 7.33 21.78
N TYR A 123 -11.70 6.69 22.91
CA TYR A 123 -11.11 7.37 24.07
C TYR A 123 -9.75 8.00 23.75
N LEU A 124 -8.85 7.25 23.10
CA LEU A 124 -7.55 7.76 22.67
C LEU A 124 -7.67 8.94 21.70
N GLY A 125 -8.69 8.95 20.84
CA GLY A 125 -8.95 10.06 19.92
C GLY A 125 -9.21 11.39 20.62
N THR A 126 -9.79 11.38 21.82
CA THR A 126 -10.02 12.60 22.61
C THR A 126 -8.88 12.91 23.58
N GLU A 127 -8.18 11.89 24.08
CA GLU A 127 -7.21 12.02 25.16
C GLU A 127 -5.74 12.12 24.71
N MET A 128 -5.44 11.91 23.43
CA MET A 128 -4.05 11.81 22.96
C MET A 128 -3.19 13.02 23.34
N SER A 129 -3.74 14.24 23.30
CA SER A 129 -3.00 15.45 23.65
C SER A 129 -2.53 15.44 25.11
N PHE A 130 -3.38 14.96 26.03
CA PHE A 130 -3.04 14.84 27.45
C PHE A 130 -2.05 13.69 27.68
N ILE A 131 -2.21 12.56 26.97
CA ILE A 131 -1.27 11.43 27.03
C ILE A 131 0.13 11.87 26.59
N MET A 132 0.24 12.69 25.55
CA MET A 132 1.52 13.27 25.10
C MET A 132 2.14 14.18 26.17
N GLU A 133 1.34 15.03 26.81
CA GLU A 133 1.81 15.89 27.90
C GLU A 133 2.31 15.08 29.11
N ASP A 134 1.60 14.01 29.47
CA ASP A 134 2.00 13.12 30.56
C ASP A 134 3.25 12.31 30.21
N LEU A 135 3.39 11.89 28.94
CA LEU A 135 4.61 11.25 28.44
C LEU A 135 5.81 12.19 28.57
N ASP A 136 5.64 13.45 28.21
CA ASP A 136 6.70 14.46 28.30
C ASP A 136 7.12 14.71 29.76
N LYS A 137 6.17 14.74 30.69
CA LYS A 137 6.40 14.89 32.14
C LYS A 137 6.94 13.62 32.82
N SER A 138 6.82 12.46 32.19
CA SER A 138 7.28 11.19 32.78
C SER A 138 8.79 11.19 33.03
N GLN A 139 9.22 10.38 34.00
CA GLN A 139 10.64 10.19 34.36
C GLN A 139 11.36 9.19 33.43
N LEU A 140 10.72 8.77 32.34
CA LEU A 140 11.32 7.86 31.36
C LEU A 140 12.51 8.50 30.63
N SER A 141 13.42 7.66 30.14
CA SER A 141 14.53 8.12 29.31
C SER A 141 14.00 8.71 27.99
N GLU A 142 14.73 9.65 27.38
CA GLU A 142 14.33 10.19 26.07
C GLU A 142 14.31 9.12 24.96
N ALA A 143 15.11 8.06 25.10
CA ALA A 143 15.08 6.93 24.18
C ALA A 143 13.74 6.19 24.25
N ASP A 144 13.26 5.92 25.47
CA ASP A 144 11.98 5.25 25.70
C ASP A 144 10.79 6.13 25.28
N LYS A 145 10.82 7.42 25.65
CA LYS A 145 9.80 8.39 25.21
C LYS A 145 9.73 8.43 23.69
N LYS A 146 10.87 8.36 22.98
CA LYS A 146 10.91 8.37 21.52
C LYS A 146 10.19 7.16 20.90
N VAL A 147 10.28 5.97 21.50
CA VAL A 147 9.55 4.78 21.04
C VAL A 147 8.05 4.98 21.15
N ILE A 148 7.59 5.48 22.28
CA ILE A 148 6.16 5.76 22.52
C ILE A 148 5.68 6.85 21.56
N ARG A 149 6.44 7.94 21.37
CA ARG A 149 6.13 8.99 20.39
C ARG A 149 6.02 8.45 18.97
N LEU A 150 6.90 7.54 18.54
CA LEU A 150 6.81 6.91 17.23
C LEU A 150 5.52 6.10 17.06
N TYR A 151 5.09 5.37 18.10
CA TYR A 151 3.82 4.68 18.08
C TYR A 151 2.62 5.62 18.10
N ILE A 152 2.65 6.71 18.87
CA ILE A 152 1.58 7.72 18.87
C ILE A 152 1.43 8.33 17.48
N ARG A 153 2.54 8.66 16.80
CA ARG A 153 2.51 9.16 15.41
C ARG A 153 1.90 8.13 14.45
N TYR A 154 2.27 6.86 14.58
CA TYR A 154 1.62 5.77 13.84
C TYR A 154 0.12 5.74 14.09
N TYR A 155 -0.29 5.76 15.35
CA TYR A 155 -1.68 5.69 15.77
C TYR A 155 -2.52 6.87 15.26
N MET A 156 -1.96 8.08 15.28
CA MET A 156 -2.63 9.30 14.85
C MET A 156 -2.72 9.46 13.33
N ASN A 157 -2.26 8.46 12.56
CA ASN A 157 -2.18 8.52 11.09
C ASN A 157 -1.40 9.74 10.60
N ASP A 158 -0.26 10.04 11.23
CA ASP A 158 0.73 10.98 10.66
C ASP A 158 1.12 10.55 9.23
N ASP A 159 1.75 11.45 8.48
CA ASP A 159 2.35 11.10 7.17
C ASP A 159 3.24 9.85 7.30
N TYR A 160 2.74 8.71 6.78
CA TYR A 160 3.41 7.42 6.87
C TYR A 160 4.78 7.42 6.20
N SER A 161 5.01 8.28 5.19
CA SER A 161 6.32 8.46 4.57
C SER A 161 7.33 9.07 5.55
N GLU A 162 6.92 10.13 6.26
CA GLU A 162 7.77 10.77 7.27
C GLU A 162 7.96 9.91 8.51
N LEU A 163 6.92 9.20 8.91
CA LEU A 163 6.98 8.25 10.01
C LEU A 163 7.91 7.09 9.68
N ASN A 164 7.80 6.47 8.49
CA ASN A 164 8.70 5.40 8.05
C ASN A 164 10.15 5.88 8.04
N LYS A 165 10.42 7.11 7.57
CA LYS A 165 11.75 7.73 7.67
C LYS A 165 12.21 7.86 9.12
N SER A 166 11.32 8.26 10.03
CA SER A 166 11.60 8.40 11.47
C SER A 166 11.91 7.04 12.11
N LEU A 167 11.14 6.00 11.78
CA LEU A 167 11.35 4.61 12.22
C LEU A 167 12.69 4.07 11.69
N LYS A 168 13.01 4.29 10.41
CA LYS A 168 14.29 3.90 9.81
C LYS A 168 15.48 4.59 10.48
N ASN A 169 15.35 5.89 10.77
CA ASN A 169 16.38 6.63 11.49
C ASN A 169 16.55 6.13 12.93
N TYR A 170 15.47 5.75 13.61
CA TYR A 170 15.54 5.16 14.94
C TYR A 170 16.33 3.86 14.93
N VAL A 171 16.00 2.92 14.04
CA VAL A 171 16.70 1.62 13.92
C VAL A 171 18.17 1.81 13.55
N LYS A 172 18.47 2.73 12.63
CA LYS A 172 19.86 3.02 12.23
C LYS A 172 20.67 3.65 13.37
N GLY A 173 20.05 4.53 14.15
CA GLY A 173 20.69 5.22 15.26
C GLY A 173 20.82 4.38 16.53
N ASN A 174 19.98 3.36 16.71
CA ASN A 174 19.94 2.50 17.89
C ASN A 174 19.85 1.02 17.48
N PRO A 175 20.87 0.47 16.79
CA PRO A 175 20.84 -0.90 16.29
C PRO A 175 20.70 -1.95 17.39
N ASP A 176 21.21 -1.66 18.60
CA ASP A 176 21.15 -2.56 19.76
C ASP A 176 19.94 -2.28 20.67
N SER A 177 18.98 -1.46 20.22
CA SER A 177 17.79 -1.16 21.03
C SER A 177 16.93 -2.41 21.21
N GLU A 178 16.48 -2.64 22.44
CA GLU A 178 15.57 -3.74 22.78
C GLU A 178 14.20 -3.63 22.09
N TYR A 179 13.88 -2.47 21.49
CA TYR A 179 12.62 -2.20 20.79
C TYR A 179 12.70 -2.39 19.27
N VAL A 180 13.84 -2.81 18.72
CA VAL A 180 14.06 -2.91 17.25
C VAL A 180 13.01 -3.78 16.57
N VAL A 181 12.61 -4.88 17.20
CA VAL A 181 11.58 -5.80 16.70
C VAL A 181 10.25 -5.06 16.52
N PHE A 182 9.74 -4.45 17.59
CA PHE A 182 8.50 -3.67 17.57
C PHE A 182 8.55 -2.51 16.57
N ILE A 183 9.66 -1.76 16.53
CA ILE A 183 9.83 -0.65 15.58
C ILE A 183 9.84 -1.15 14.13
N ASN A 184 10.43 -2.32 13.86
CA ASN A 184 10.39 -2.93 12.53
C ASN A 184 8.96 -3.37 12.16
N GLN A 185 8.17 -3.86 13.11
CA GLN A 185 6.75 -4.17 12.87
C GLN A 185 5.97 -2.91 12.50
N LEU A 186 6.14 -1.81 13.23
CA LEU A 186 5.53 -0.52 12.86
C LEU A 186 5.98 -0.07 11.48
N ARG A 187 7.28 -0.26 11.14
CA ARG A 187 7.80 0.11 9.81
C ARG A 187 7.09 -0.63 8.69
N GLN A 188 6.79 -1.92 8.87
CA GLN A 188 6.05 -2.72 7.89
C GLN A 188 4.62 -2.19 7.70
N LEU A 189 3.96 -1.76 8.78
CA LEU A 189 2.60 -1.20 8.75
C LEU A 189 2.56 0.21 8.13
N THR A 190 3.67 0.94 8.17
CA THR A 190 3.82 2.27 7.53
C THR A 190 4.39 2.21 6.12
N PHE A 191 4.48 1.01 5.53
CA PHE A 191 4.91 0.86 4.15
C PHE A 191 3.78 1.29 3.21
N THR A 192 4.00 2.35 2.43
CA THR A 192 3.04 2.73 1.39
C THR A 192 3.46 2.16 0.05
N GLY A 193 2.50 1.57 -0.66
CA GLY A 193 2.73 0.90 -1.91
C GLY A 193 1.51 1.01 -2.82
N ARG A 194 1.74 1.32 -4.09
CA ARG A 194 0.69 1.28 -5.11
C ARG A 194 1.23 0.80 -6.44
N MET A 195 0.36 0.17 -7.21
CA MET A 195 0.61 -0.27 -8.58
C MET A 195 -0.40 0.41 -9.49
N ASN A 196 0.07 0.87 -10.64
CA ASN A 196 -0.65 1.70 -11.58
C ASN A 196 -0.63 1.04 -12.97
N PHE A 197 -1.75 1.18 -13.67
CA PHE A 197 -1.88 0.83 -15.07
C PHE A 197 -2.30 2.07 -15.84
N CYS A 198 -1.48 2.50 -16.79
CA CYS A 198 -1.73 3.72 -17.54
C CYS A 198 -1.81 3.44 -19.03
N LEU A 199 -2.75 4.13 -19.68
CA LEU A 199 -2.83 4.26 -21.13
C LEU A 199 -2.79 5.74 -21.46
N GLY A 200 -1.90 6.14 -22.35
CA GLY A 200 -1.78 7.55 -22.73
C GLY A 200 -1.60 7.77 -24.20
N TYR A 201 -1.79 9.03 -24.55
CA TYR A 201 -1.66 9.57 -25.88
C TYR A 201 -0.79 10.82 -25.81
N GLY A 202 0.00 11.05 -26.84
CA GLY A 202 0.94 12.17 -26.84
C GLY A 202 1.57 12.43 -28.18
N ASN A 203 2.64 13.22 -28.11
CA ASN A 203 3.45 13.58 -29.25
C ASN A 203 4.93 13.35 -28.91
N GLU A 204 5.67 12.84 -29.89
CA GLU A 204 7.13 12.82 -29.94
C GLU A 204 7.60 13.90 -30.91
N PHE A 205 8.64 14.63 -30.53
CA PHE A 205 9.26 15.67 -31.34
C PHE A 205 10.74 15.30 -31.51
N LEU A 206 11.03 14.65 -32.64
CA LEU A 206 12.38 14.22 -32.97
C LEU A 206 13.25 15.41 -33.36
N ASN A 207 14.54 15.34 -33.02
CA ASN A 207 15.54 16.34 -33.41
C ASN A 207 16.89 15.70 -33.80
N GLY A 208 17.74 16.47 -34.49
CA GLY A 208 19.03 15.99 -34.98
C GLY A 208 18.92 15.18 -36.28
N ASN A 209 19.95 14.40 -36.59
CA ASN A 209 20.13 13.72 -37.87
C ASN A 209 19.02 12.68 -38.18
N ILE A 210 18.32 12.17 -37.16
CA ILE A 210 17.15 11.32 -37.35
C ILE A 210 16.03 12.02 -38.15
N THR A 211 15.88 13.34 -38.00
CA THR A 211 14.84 14.12 -38.70
C THR A 211 15.12 14.34 -40.18
N ASP A 212 16.36 14.08 -40.63
CA ASP A 212 16.70 14.10 -42.05
C ASP A 212 16.09 12.91 -42.79
N ASN A 213 15.76 11.84 -42.07
CA ASN A 213 15.30 10.56 -42.63
C ASN A 213 13.83 10.26 -42.32
N PHE A 214 13.30 10.82 -41.24
CA PHE A 214 11.94 10.56 -40.76
C PHE A 214 11.21 11.86 -40.44
N ASP A 215 9.88 11.79 -40.35
CA ASP A 215 9.07 12.90 -39.86
C ASP A 215 9.46 13.26 -38.42
N SER A 216 9.50 14.57 -38.14
CA SER A 216 9.99 15.09 -36.86
C SER A 216 8.92 15.16 -35.78
N HIS A 217 7.66 14.92 -36.12
CA HIS A 217 6.53 14.99 -35.19
C HIS A 217 5.69 13.74 -35.36
N MET A 218 5.56 12.95 -34.29
CA MET A 218 4.79 11.71 -34.31
C MET A 218 3.71 11.73 -33.23
N HIS A 219 2.50 11.26 -33.55
CA HIS A 219 1.49 10.98 -32.54
C HIS A 219 1.73 9.60 -31.95
N ILE A 220 1.80 9.50 -30.63
CA ILE A 220 2.10 8.25 -29.93
C ILE A 220 0.98 7.81 -29.00
N MET A 221 0.86 6.49 -28.85
CA MET A 221 0.19 5.88 -27.71
C MET A 221 1.20 5.19 -26.81
N ASN A 222 1.00 5.28 -25.50
CA ASN A 222 1.81 4.59 -24.52
C ASN A 222 0.97 3.75 -23.56
N PHE A 223 1.58 2.67 -23.10
CA PHE A 223 1.10 1.81 -22.04
C PHE A 223 2.19 1.75 -20.97
N GLU A 224 1.78 1.82 -19.71
CA GLU A 224 2.69 1.83 -18.59
C GLU A 224 2.14 0.98 -17.45
N ILE A 225 3.00 0.10 -16.92
CA ILE A 225 2.79 -0.57 -15.64
C ILE A 225 3.81 0.03 -14.69
N ASP A 226 3.34 0.81 -13.72
CA ASP A 226 4.21 1.51 -12.80
C ASP A 226 3.77 1.32 -11.35
N GLY A 227 4.59 1.78 -10.42
CA GLY A 227 4.27 1.70 -9.01
C GLY A 227 5.13 2.61 -8.18
N PHE A 228 4.64 2.87 -6.98
CA PHE A 228 5.36 3.60 -5.95
C PHE A 228 5.59 2.67 -4.78
N LEU A 229 6.82 2.63 -4.28
CA LEU A 229 7.17 2.01 -3.01
C LEU A 229 7.71 3.12 -2.11
N ASN A 230 6.89 3.57 -1.17
CA ASN A 230 7.03 4.83 -0.45
C ASN A 230 7.13 6.00 -1.43
N ARG A 231 8.34 6.53 -1.67
CA ARG A 231 8.60 7.60 -2.63
C ARG A 231 9.30 7.12 -3.90
N LEU A 232 9.78 5.88 -3.95
CA LEU A 232 10.48 5.35 -5.11
C LEU A 232 9.46 5.05 -6.21
N TYR A 233 9.63 5.65 -7.38
CA TYR A 233 8.84 5.38 -8.57
C TYR A 233 9.59 4.42 -9.49
N LEU A 234 8.92 3.36 -9.92
CA LEU A 234 9.42 2.39 -10.88
C LEU A 234 8.35 2.13 -11.92
N SER A 235 8.76 2.01 -13.18
CA SER A 235 7.84 1.87 -14.30
C SER A 235 8.42 1.03 -15.42
N LEU A 236 7.62 0.12 -15.96
CA LEU A 236 7.84 -0.50 -17.25
C LEU A 236 6.90 0.16 -18.25
N PHE A 237 7.44 0.71 -19.32
CA PHE A 237 6.66 1.40 -20.34
C PHE A 237 6.94 0.86 -21.73
N MET A 238 5.92 0.96 -22.57
CA MET A 238 5.98 0.69 -24.00
C MET A 238 5.08 1.68 -24.72
N GLY A 239 5.53 2.26 -25.81
CA GLY A 239 4.73 3.16 -26.63
C GLY A 239 5.17 3.12 -28.08
N GLY A 240 4.35 3.66 -28.97
CA GLY A 240 4.66 3.71 -30.38
C GLY A 240 3.76 4.65 -31.16
N SER A 241 4.18 4.99 -32.37
CA SER A 241 3.45 5.89 -33.25
C SER A 241 2.12 5.27 -33.69
N VAL A 242 1.05 6.06 -33.66
CA VAL A 242 -0.28 5.70 -34.17
C VAL A 242 -0.69 6.50 -35.41
N SER A 243 0.06 7.53 -35.75
CA SER A 243 -0.13 8.34 -36.95
C SER A 243 0.50 7.74 -38.21
N ARG A 244 0.19 8.34 -39.36
CA ARG A 244 0.79 7.99 -40.64
C ARG A 244 2.08 8.80 -40.83
N GLU A 245 3.15 8.30 -40.21
CA GLU A 245 4.50 8.84 -40.42
C GLU A 245 5.15 8.17 -41.62
N VAL A 246 6.01 8.91 -42.32
CA VAL A 246 6.70 8.40 -43.50
C VAL A 246 8.21 8.58 -43.42
N SER A 247 8.93 7.75 -44.18
CA SER A 247 10.34 7.97 -44.48
C SER A 247 10.52 9.09 -45.51
N LYS A 248 11.60 9.86 -45.40
CA LYS A 248 11.98 10.89 -46.37
C LYS A 248 12.94 10.38 -47.43
N ASN A 249 13.68 9.32 -47.12
CA ASN A 249 14.72 8.73 -47.95
C ASN A 249 14.51 7.22 -48.07
N ASP A 250 15.02 6.64 -49.16
CA ASP A 250 15.14 5.19 -49.32
C ASP A 250 16.10 4.63 -48.27
N MET A 251 15.68 3.57 -47.55
CA MET A 251 16.46 3.01 -46.44
C MET A 251 16.62 1.50 -46.55
N PRO A 252 17.84 0.95 -46.39
CA PRO A 252 18.02 -0.49 -46.35
C PRO A 252 17.35 -1.07 -45.11
N VAL A 253 16.56 -2.12 -45.28
CA VAL A 253 15.97 -2.85 -44.15
C VAL A 253 17.02 -3.79 -43.58
N LYS A 254 17.21 -3.75 -42.26
CA LYS A 254 18.25 -4.54 -41.60
C LYS A 254 18.02 -6.04 -41.86
N ASP A 255 19.08 -6.73 -42.25
CA ASP A 255 19.10 -8.18 -42.49
C ASP A 255 18.14 -8.65 -43.60
N LYS A 256 17.74 -7.75 -44.52
CA LYS A 256 16.88 -8.05 -45.68
C LYS A 256 17.50 -7.54 -46.99
N ASN A 257 17.13 -8.16 -48.12
CA ASN A 257 17.63 -7.81 -49.46
C ASN A 257 16.78 -6.76 -50.18
N TRP A 258 15.94 -6.02 -49.46
CA TRP A 258 15.08 -4.98 -50.04
C TRP A 258 15.25 -3.66 -49.30
N THR A 259 14.84 -2.58 -49.96
CA THR A 259 14.97 -1.20 -49.48
C THR A 259 13.58 -0.65 -49.22
N HIS A 260 13.38 -0.09 -48.04
CA HIS A 260 12.19 0.68 -47.69
C HIS A 260 12.15 1.96 -48.54
N PRO A 261 11.15 2.13 -49.42
CA PRO A 261 11.03 3.30 -50.28
C PRO A 261 10.75 4.57 -49.49
N ALA A 262 11.25 5.71 -49.97
CA ALA A 262 10.85 7.02 -49.48
C ALA A 262 9.35 7.24 -49.65
N GLY A 263 8.70 7.83 -48.65
CA GLY A 263 7.27 8.10 -48.63
C GLY A 263 6.41 6.92 -48.15
N ASP A 264 7.01 5.75 -47.93
CA ASP A 264 6.32 4.63 -47.30
C ASP A 264 6.17 4.81 -45.80
N LYS A 265 5.14 4.15 -45.25
CA LYS A 265 4.77 4.29 -43.85
C LYS A 265 5.80 3.64 -42.93
N ILE A 266 6.10 4.32 -41.83
CA ILE A 266 6.93 3.83 -40.73
C ILE A 266 6.10 3.72 -39.45
N SER A 267 6.64 3.01 -38.47
CA SER A 267 6.15 3.07 -37.09
C SER A 267 7.29 3.13 -36.09
N SER A 268 7.16 3.98 -35.08
CA SER A 268 8.06 4.00 -33.93
C SER A 268 7.60 3.02 -32.85
N LEU A 269 8.56 2.44 -32.13
CA LEU A 269 8.37 1.66 -30.94
C LEU A 269 9.42 2.08 -29.90
N LYS A 270 8.96 2.42 -28.72
CA LYS A 270 9.77 2.87 -27.59
C LYS A 270 9.42 2.02 -26.38
N TYR A 271 10.42 1.48 -25.71
CA TYR A 271 10.20 0.61 -24.55
C TYR A 271 11.33 0.76 -23.56
N GLY A 272 11.06 0.51 -22.28
CA GLY A 272 12.10 0.52 -21.28
C GLY A 272 11.59 0.67 -19.86
N LEU A 273 12.48 1.14 -19.01
CA LEU A 273 12.24 1.38 -17.60
C LEU A 273 12.31 2.87 -17.29
N LYS A 274 11.44 3.33 -16.38
CA LYS A 274 11.59 4.63 -15.71
C LYS A 274 11.85 4.41 -14.23
N ILE A 275 12.78 5.19 -13.68
CA ILE A 275 13.16 5.16 -12.27
C ILE A 275 13.17 6.59 -11.75
N GLY A 276 12.45 6.87 -10.68
CA GLY A 276 12.30 8.23 -10.16
C GLY A 276 11.94 8.29 -8.69
N GLN A 277 11.62 9.49 -8.21
CA GLN A 277 11.22 9.71 -6.83
C GLN A 277 10.11 10.75 -6.72
N SER A 278 9.07 10.46 -5.93
CA SER A 278 8.08 11.46 -5.54
C SER A 278 8.72 12.55 -4.69
N LEU A 279 8.65 13.78 -5.20
CA LEU A 279 9.12 14.98 -4.52
C LEU A 279 7.98 15.68 -3.76
N TYR A 280 6.77 15.56 -4.29
CA TYR A 280 5.57 16.15 -3.71
C TYR A 280 4.41 15.18 -3.89
N SER A 281 3.78 14.78 -2.79
CA SER A 281 2.62 13.89 -2.80
C SER A 281 1.57 14.41 -1.83
N THR A 282 0.35 14.53 -2.32
CA THR A 282 -0.86 14.86 -1.56
C THR A 282 -1.95 13.90 -1.95
N ASP A 283 -3.08 13.96 -1.26
CA ASP A 283 -4.26 13.18 -1.57
C ASP A 283 -4.79 13.41 -3.01
N LYS A 284 -4.43 14.51 -3.68
CA LYS A 284 -4.92 14.89 -5.02
C LYS A 284 -3.85 14.95 -6.10
N VAL A 285 -2.62 15.24 -5.72
CA VAL A 285 -1.53 15.55 -6.66
C VAL A 285 -0.26 14.84 -6.23
N ASN A 286 0.39 14.15 -7.18
CA ASN A 286 1.71 13.55 -6.95
C ASN A 286 2.66 13.91 -8.10
N PHE A 287 3.76 14.60 -7.79
CA PHE A 287 4.77 15.04 -8.75
C PHE A 287 6.10 14.32 -8.53
N TYR A 288 6.70 13.85 -9.62
CA TYR A 288 7.93 13.08 -9.57
C TYR A 288 8.75 13.22 -10.88
N PRO A 289 10.04 13.59 -10.78
CA PRO A 289 10.99 13.41 -11.87
C PRO A 289 11.43 11.95 -11.96
N TYR A 290 11.87 11.55 -13.15
CA TYR A 290 12.40 10.22 -13.44
C TYR A 290 13.50 10.24 -14.49
N LEU A 291 14.29 9.18 -14.47
CA LEU A 291 15.25 8.81 -15.52
C LEU A 291 14.64 7.69 -16.36
N VAL A 292 14.94 7.70 -17.65
CA VAL A 292 14.52 6.70 -18.63
C VAL A 292 15.74 5.88 -19.05
N ILE A 293 15.56 4.57 -19.14
CA ILE A 293 16.55 3.63 -19.69
C ILE A 293 15.77 2.70 -20.62
N GLY A 294 15.98 2.82 -21.93
CA GLY A 294 15.17 2.09 -22.90
C GLY A 294 15.78 1.93 -24.28
N GLY A 295 14.99 1.34 -25.16
CA GLY A 295 15.26 1.25 -26.59
C GLY A 295 14.23 2.06 -27.38
N TYR A 296 14.68 2.62 -28.50
CA TYR A 296 13.85 3.26 -29.50
C TYR A 296 14.10 2.61 -30.86
N GLU A 297 13.02 2.24 -31.54
CA GLU A 297 13.05 1.58 -32.83
C GLU A 297 12.12 2.28 -33.81
N ILE A 298 12.55 2.42 -35.07
CA ILE A 298 11.66 2.74 -36.19
C ILE A 298 11.63 1.53 -37.11
N ASN A 299 10.42 1.06 -37.36
CA ASN A 299 10.13 -0.11 -38.17
C ASN A 299 9.42 0.30 -39.46
N SER A 300 9.75 -0.39 -40.55
CA SER A 300 9.07 -0.26 -41.84
C SER A 300 7.69 -0.92 -41.79
N GLN A 301 6.69 -0.21 -42.33
CA GLN A 301 5.35 -0.73 -42.62
C GLN A 301 5.09 -0.78 -44.15
N SER A 302 6.14 -0.83 -44.96
CA SER A 302 6.01 -0.94 -46.42
C SER A 302 5.31 -2.25 -46.80
N SER A 303 4.41 -2.16 -47.78
CA SER A 303 3.74 -3.33 -48.38
C SER A 303 4.67 -4.22 -49.20
N LEU A 304 5.93 -3.81 -49.39
CA LEU A 304 6.99 -4.63 -50.00
C LEU A 304 7.57 -5.66 -49.01
N ALA A 305 7.22 -5.58 -47.72
CA ALA A 305 7.54 -6.63 -46.77
C ALA A 305 6.78 -7.90 -47.17
N ASP A 306 7.52 -8.94 -47.57
CA ASP A 306 6.98 -10.19 -48.08
C ASP A 306 6.21 -10.93 -46.96
N ASP A 307 4.92 -11.22 -47.19
CA ASP A 307 4.03 -11.89 -46.22
C ASP A 307 4.50 -13.31 -45.85
N ASN A 308 5.48 -13.88 -46.58
CA ASN A 308 6.03 -15.22 -46.38
C ASN A 308 7.33 -15.27 -45.56
N ASP A 309 7.85 -14.14 -45.09
CA ASP A 309 9.12 -14.11 -44.36
C ASP A 309 8.92 -14.53 -42.89
N SER A 310 9.55 -15.63 -42.47
CA SER A 310 9.42 -16.18 -41.12
C SER A 310 10.06 -15.31 -40.03
N GLU A 311 10.82 -14.28 -40.42
CA GLU A 311 11.35 -13.25 -39.53
C GLU A 311 10.74 -11.87 -39.85
N PRO A 312 9.75 -11.39 -39.08
CA PRO A 312 9.07 -10.10 -39.30
C PRO A 312 9.93 -8.89 -38.91
N LYS A 313 11.27 -9.02 -38.85
CA LYS A 313 12.19 -7.94 -38.49
C LYS A 313 12.27 -6.93 -39.63
N ASN A 314 11.43 -5.91 -39.55
CA ASN A 314 11.39 -4.78 -40.48
C ASN A 314 12.04 -3.52 -39.90
N ASN A 315 13.05 -3.69 -39.04
CA ASN A 315 13.68 -2.60 -38.32
C ASN A 315 14.58 -1.76 -39.25
N LEU A 316 14.31 -0.46 -39.33
CA LEU A 316 15.11 0.53 -40.07
C LEU A 316 16.23 1.07 -39.17
N ILE A 317 15.88 1.50 -37.95
CA ILE A 317 16.81 1.96 -36.94
C ILE A 317 16.44 1.44 -35.54
N GLY A 318 17.45 1.09 -34.75
CA GLY A 318 17.33 0.77 -33.34
C GLY A 318 18.45 1.45 -32.57
N THR A 319 18.10 2.14 -31.48
CA THR A 319 19.04 2.91 -30.66
C THR A 319 18.70 2.76 -29.18
N PHE A 320 19.73 2.83 -28.33
CA PHE A 320 19.56 2.93 -26.88
C PHE A 320 19.20 4.38 -26.53
N CYS A 321 18.13 4.57 -25.76
CA CYS A 321 17.59 5.89 -25.45
C CYS A 321 17.55 6.16 -23.93
N PRO A 322 18.65 6.62 -23.32
CA PRO A 322 18.58 7.20 -21.98
C PRO A 322 17.92 8.58 -22.04
N GLY A 323 17.22 8.94 -20.97
CA GLY A 323 16.62 10.25 -20.90
C GLY A 323 16.13 10.64 -19.53
N VAL A 324 15.46 11.78 -19.48
CA VAL A 324 14.95 12.38 -18.25
C VAL A 324 13.55 12.92 -18.49
N GLY A 325 12.71 12.88 -17.47
CA GLY A 325 11.36 13.43 -17.57
C GLY A 325 10.75 13.72 -16.21
N ALA A 326 9.54 14.24 -16.25
CA ALA A 326 8.71 14.44 -15.08
C ALA A 326 7.25 14.12 -15.41
N SER A 327 6.54 13.63 -14.40
CA SER A 327 5.12 13.34 -14.47
C SER A 327 4.41 13.91 -13.24
N CYS A 328 3.13 14.19 -13.40
CA CYS A 328 2.27 14.64 -12.33
C CYS A 328 0.95 13.88 -12.38
N ASP A 329 0.62 13.11 -11.35
CA ASP A 329 -0.69 12.46 -11.23
C ASP A 329 -1.69 13.44 -10.63
N PHE A 330 -2.82 13.63 -11.30
CA PHE A 330 -4.00 14.34 -10.78
C PHE A 330 -5.09 13.31 -10.49
N VAL A 331 -5.39 13.11 -9.21
CA VAL A 331 -6.40 12.15 -8.76
C VAL A 331 -7.79 12.68 -9.08
N LEU A 332 -8.53 11.93 -9.91
CA LEU A 332 -9.88 12.27 -10.34
C LEU A 332 -10.94 11.68 -9.42
N LYS A 333 -10.74 10.43 -8.98
CA LYS A 333 -11.71 9.71 -8.15
C LYS A 333 -11.02 8.64 -7.33
N LYS A 334 -11.34 8.59 -6.03
CA LYS A 334 -10.89 7.53 -5.12
C LYS A 334 -12.01 6.54 -4.84
N TRP A 335 -11.64 5.30 -4.56
CA TRP A 335 -12.50 4.32 -3.93
C TRP A 335 -11.77 3.67 -2.77
N GLN A 336 -12.47 3.58 -1.65
CA GLN A 336 -12.04 2.77 -0.53
C GLN A 336 -12.63 1.38 -0.69
N SER A 337 -11.82 0.38 -0.38
CA SER A 337 -12.34 -0.96 -0.28
C SER A 337 -13.24 -1.11 0.95
N LYS A 338 -14.33 -1.83 0.78
CA LYS A 338 -15.19 -2.26 1.89
C LYS A 338 -14.72 -3.57 2.53
N ASN A 339 -13.72 -4.24 1.94
CA ASN A 339 -13.23 -5.54 2.37
C ASN A 339 -11.70 -5.52 2.47
N ILE A 340 -11.14 -6.08 3.54
CA ILE A 340 -9.69 -6.17 3.79
C ILE A 340 -8.96 -6.88 2.61
N TYR A 341 -9.67 -7.73 1.86
CA TYR A 341 -9.12 -8.46 0.70
C TYR A 341 -9.19 -7.74 -0.64
N SER A 342 -9.83 -6.57 -0.72
CA SER A 342 -9.82 -5.76 -1.94
C SER A 342 -8.98 -4.51 -1.71
N PRO A 343 -7.99 -4.19 -2.54
CA PRO A 343 -7.20 -2.98 -2.37
C PRO A 343 -8.07 -1.75 -2.68
N GLY A 344 -7.90 -0.68 -1.90
CA GLY A 344 -8.35 0.65 -2.30
C GLY A 344 -7.66 1.09 -3.60
N GLY A 345 -8.09 2.21 -4.17
CA GLY A 345 -7.47 2.70 -5.38
C GLY A 345 -8.04 4.02 -5.86
N PHE A 346 -7.50 4.50 -6.98
CA PHE A 346 -7.94 5.75 -7.55
C PHE A 346 -7.71 5.83 -9.07
N LEU A 347 -8.56 6.61 -9.73
CA LEU A 347 -8.42 7.00 -11.13
C LEU A 347 -7.67 8.33 -11.18
N PHE A 348 -6.70 8.46 -12.08
CA PHE A 348 -5.91 9.67 -12.22
C PHE A 348 -5.62 10.03 -13.68
N LEU A 349 -5.34 11.31 -13.90
CA LEU A 349 -4.81 11.85 -15.16
C LEU A 349 -3.33 12.20 -14.96
N ARG A 350 -2.46 11.85 -15.91
CA ARG A 350 -1.01 12.04 -15.82
C ARG A 350 -0.47 12.75 -17.06
N PRO A 351 -0.34 14.08 -17.06
CA PRO A 351 0.58 14.76 -17.96
C PRO A 351 2.03 14.37 -17.64
N SER A 352 2.80 14.13 -18.69
CA SER A 352 4.21 13.80 -18.62
C SER A 352 4.98 14.52 -19.73
N VAL A 353 6.17 15.02 -19.39
CA VAL A 353 7.11 15.62 -20.34
C VAL A 353 8.49 15.04 -20.10
N GLY A 354 9.26 14.83 -21.16
CA GLY A 354 10.63 14.38 -21.04
C GLY A 354 11.41 14.48 -22.33
N TYR A 355 12.71 14.22 -22.22
CA TYR A 355 13.64 14.23 -23.33
C TYR A 355 14.52 12.98 -23.28
N ASP A 356 14.53 12.24 -24.38
CA ASP A 356 15.39 11.07 -24.56
C ASP A 356 16.47 11.36 -25.61
N TYR A 357 17.68 10.91 -25.32
CA TYR A 357 18.84 11.06 -26.19
C TYR A 357 19.12 9.76 -26.92
N PHE A 358 19.32 9.79 -28.24
CA PHE A 358 19.58 8.60 -29.03
C PHE A 358 21.07 8.29 -29.13
N LEU A 359 21.51 7.27 -28.38
CA LEU A 359 22.87 6.76 -28.41
C LEU A 359 23.00 5.72 -29.53
N SER A 360 23.61 6.13 -30.64
CA SER A 360 23.87 5.26 -31.77
C SER A 360 25.18 5.60 -32.49
N ASN A 361 25.84 4.56 -32.99
CA ASN A 361 27.02 4.70 -33.86
C ASN A 361 26.64 5.05 -35.30
N LYS A 362 25.35 4.95 -35.68
CA LYS A 362 24.87 5.29 -37.02
C LYS A 362 24.40 6.74 -37.06
N GLU A 363 24.99 7.54 -37.94
CA GLU A 363 24.65 8.96 -38.14
C GLU A 363 23.14 9.18 -38.33
N ILE A 364 22.48 8.33 -39.13
CA ILE A 364 21.03 8.40 -39.44
C ILE A 364 20.10 8.29 -38.22
N SER A 365 20.62 7.87 -37.06
CA SER A 365 19.84 7.64 -35.84
C SER A 365 20.29 8.53 -34.68
N LYS A 366 21.25 9.43 -34.91
CA LYS A 366 21.67 10.40 -33.89
C LYS A 366 20.62 11.49 -33.75
N GLY A 367 20.36 11.90 -32.51
CA GLY A 367 19.35 12.88 -32.21
C GLY A 367 18.77 12.71 -30.82
N GLY A 368 17.52 13.11 -30.68
CA GLY A 368 16.73 12.84 -29.50
C GLY A 368 15.25 13.08 -29.75
N ASP A 369 14.47 12.87 -28.70
CA ASP A 369 13.02 12.95 -28.70
C ASP A 369 12.55 13.75 -27.49
N LEU A 370 11.97 14.92 -27.73
CA LEU A 370 11.17 15.61 -26.73
C LEU A 370 9.75 15.07 -26.82
N TYR A 371 9.23 14.48 -25.75
CA TYR A 371 7.87 13.95 -25.73
C TYR A 371 6.97 14.66 -24.72
N PHE A 372 5.70 14.77 -25.09
CA PHE A 372 4.63 15.20 -24.20
C PHE A 372 3.46 14.21 -24.31
N THR A 373 3.06 13.64 -23.17
CA THR A 373 1.97 12.66 -23.12
C THR A 373 0.98 13.00 -22.03
N VAL A 374 -0.28 12.63 -22.24
CA VAL A 374 -1.32 12.64 -21.22
C VAL A 374 -1.87 11.22 -21.12
N SER A 375 -1.74 10.64 -19.94
CA SER A 375 -2.21 9.28 -19.66
C SER A 375 -3.40 9.30 -18.71
N LEU A 376 -4.35 8.39 -18.94
CA LEU A 376 -5.36 8.02 -17.96
C LEU A 376 -4.88 6.74 -17.27
N GLY A 377 -4.88 6.74 -15.95
CA GLY A 377 -4.38 5.61 -15.17
C GLY A 377 -5.30 5.19 -14.03
N VAL A 378 -5.21 3.92 -13.68
CA VAL A 378 -5.87 3.32 -12.52
C VAL A 378 -4.80 2.82 -11.56
N ALA A 379 -4.88 3.26 -10.32
CA ALA A 379 -4.03 2.86 -9.22
C ALA A 379 -4.73 1.86 -8.30
N LEU A 380 -4.01 0.84 -7.86
CA LEU A 380 -4.36 -0.08 -6.80
C LEU A 380 -3.40 0.13 -5.63
N GLY A 381 -3.93 0.46 -4.45
CA GLY A 381 -3.17 0.88 -3.28
C GLY A 381 -3.39 2.36 -2.94
N ASP A 382 -2.77 2.79 -1.84
CA ASP A 382 -2.87 4.15 -1.32
C ASP A 382 -1.73 5.04 -1.85
N ILE A 383 -1.95 6.36 -1.77
CA ILE A 383 -1.02 7.39 -2.25
C ILE A 383 0.20 7.52 -1.35
#